data_AF-A0A6J1BFA2-F1
#
_entry.id   AF-A0A6J1BFA2-F1
#
_cell.length_a   1.000
_cell.length_b   1.000
_cell.length_c   1.000
_cell.angle_alpha   90.00
_cell.angle_beta   90.00
_cell.angle_gamma   90.00
#
_symmetry.space_group_name_H-M   'P 1'
#
loop_
_entity.id
_entity.type
_entity.pdbx_description
1 polymer ?
#
loop_
_entity_poly.entity_id
_entity_poly.type
_entity_poly.pdbx_seq_one_letter_code
_entity_poly.pdbx_strand_id
1 'polypeptide(L)'
;MVKTLRGIWKLSEKHLVKEVRENWFLFVFDVKANYDRVKEGRSWNFDRSMLVLKEFDEKLMEPEDIDFDREDFWIHIFDLPMKMMTKETANVIRSAIGSFIKVDGGDDDLEIDL
;
A
#
# COMPACT_ATOMS: atom_id res chain seq x y z
N MET A 1 -16.16 -10.01 -3.55
CA MET A 1 -14.90 -9.24 -3.57
C MET A 1 -14.94 -8.05 -4.53
N VAL A 2 -14.93 -8.28 -5.86
CA VAL A 2 -14.78 -7.21 -6.88
C VAL A 2 -15.74 -6.03 -6.73
N LYS A 3 -17.06 -6.29 -6.55
CA LYS A 3 -18.07 -5.23 -6.36
C LYS A 3 -17.75 -4.34 -5.14
N THR A 4 -17.31 -4.94 -4.05
CA THR A 4 -16.97 -4.21 -2.83
C THR A 4 -15.70 -3.39 -2.99
N LEU A 5 -14.65 -3.96 -3.58
CA LEU A 5 -13.40 -3.24 -3.85
C LEU A 5 -13.61 -2.04 -4.77
N ARG A 6 -14.46 -2.17 -5.81
CA ARG A 6 -14.85 -1.03 -6.65
C ARG A 6 -15.46 0.11 -5.83
N GLY A 7 -16.33 -0.22 -4.87
CA GLY A 7 -16.93 0.76 -3.97
C GLY A 7 -15.91 1.44 -3.08
N ILE A 8 -15.05 0.66 -2.41
CA ILE A 8 -13.98 1.16 -1.53
C ILE A 8 -13.02 2.07 -2.31
N TRP A 9 -12.60 1.64 -3.49
CA TRP A 9 -11.70 2.38 -4.36
C TRP A 9 -12.38 3.47 -5.17
N LYS A 10 -13.71 3.66 -5.03
CA LYS A 10 -14.50 4.64 -5.79
C LYS A 10 -14.22 4.57 -7.29
N LEU A 11 -14.16 3.36 -7.83
CA LEU A 11 -13.95 3.12 -9.26
C LEU A 11 -15.29 3.13 -10.00
N SER A 12 -15.31 3.65 -11.23
CA SER A 12 -16.48 3.58 -12.10
C SER A 12 -16.70 2.13 -12.59
N GLU A 13 -17.92 1.81 -13.05
CA GLU A 13 -18.25 0.45 -13.52
C GLU A 13 -17.41 -0.02 -14.72
N LYS A 14 -16.76 0.91 -15.43
CA LYS A 14 -15.93 0.62 -16.61
C LYS A 14 -14.57 -0.02 -16.27
N HIS A 15 -14.18 -0.06 -15.00
CA HIS A 15 -12.91 -0.65 -14.60
C HIS A 15 -12.97 -2.18 -14.67
N LEU A 16 -12.09 -2.75 -15.49
CA LEU A 16 -12.00 -4.19 -15.70
C LEU A 16 -11.27 -4.82 -14.51
N VAL A 17 -11.98 -5.73 -13.85
CA VAL A 17 -11.39 -6.65 -12.88
C VAL A 17 -11.61 -8.04 -13.41
N LYS A 18 -10.52 -8.76 -13.65
CA LYS A 18 -10.56 -10.13 -14.17
C LYS A 18 -9.84 -11.04 -13.18
N GLU A 19 -10.53 -12.08 -12.73
CA GLU A 19 -9.85 -13.19 -12.06
C GLU A 19 -9.08 -13.96 -13.13
N VAL A 20 -7.75 -14.04 -12.97
CA VAL A 20 -6.86 -14.71 -13.92
C VAL A 20 -6.57 -16.14 -13.48
N ARG A 21 -6.55 -16.39 -12.17
CA ARG A 21 -6.44 -17.69 -11.49
C ARG A 21 -7.11 -17.60 -10.12
N GLU A 22 -7.27 -18.73 -9.43
CA GLU A 22 -7.82 -18.76 -8.08
C GLU A 22 -7.06 -17.79 -7.16
N ASN A 23 -7.78 -16.85 -6.54
CA ASN A 23 -7.25 -15.78 -5.68
C ASN A 23 -6.28 -14.79 -6.36
N TRP A 24 -6.17 -14.80 -7.69
CA TRP A 24 -5.35 -13.87 -8.46
C TRP A 24 -6.23 -12.99 -9.34
N PHE A 25 -6.11 -11.67 -9.16
CA PHE A 25 -6.97 -10.70 -9.82
C PHE A 25 -6.13 -9.66 -10.57
N LEU A 26 -6.46 -9.44 -11.84
CA LEU A 26 -5.93 -8.35 -12.63
C LEU A 26 -6.87 -7.16 -12.56
N PHE A 27 -6.35 -6.02 -12.12
CA PHE A 27 -7.07 -4.75 -12.06
C PHE A 27 -6.52 -3.81 -13.13
N VAL A 28 -7.36 -3.42 -14.08
CA VAL A 28 -6.97 -2.48 -15.15
C VAL A 28 -7.62 -1.13 -14.88
N PHE A 29 -6.79 -0.09 -14.87
CA PHE A 29 -7.19 1.29 -14.62
C PHE A 29 -7.11 2.09 -15.91
N ASP A 30 -8.19 2.78 -16.25
CA ASP A 30 -8.26 3.71 -17.40
C ASP A 30 -7.72 5.10 -17.05
N VAL A 31 -7.74 5.46 -15.75
CA VAL A 31 -7.27 6.74 -15.23
C VAL A 31 -6.10 6.52 -14.29
N LYS A 32 -4.94 7.11 -14.61
CA LYS A 32 -3.72 7.02 -13.77
C LYS A 32 -3.95 7.47 -12.33
N ALA A 33 -4.74 8.52 -12.11
CA ALA A 33 -5.06 8.98 -10.76
C ALA A 33 -5.83 7.94 -9.91
N ASN A 34 -6.64 7.07 -10.53
CA ASN A 34 -7.28 5.96 -9.82
C ASN A 34 -6.26 4.87 -9.47
N TYR A 35 -5.36 4.56 -10.40
CA TYR A 35 -4.25 3.64 -10.16
C TYR A 35 -3.38 4.11 -9.00
N ASP A 36 -2.88 5.35 -9.05
CA ASP A 36 -2.01 5.94 -8.03
C ASP A 36 -2.70 5.93 -6.65
N ARG A 37 -3.97 6.34 -6.59
CA ARG A 37 -4.74 6.35 -5.34
C ARG A 37 -4.94 4.95 -4.74
N VAL A 38 -5.22 3.94 -5.57
CA VAL A 38 -5.35 2.56 -5.08
C VAL A 38 -3.99 2.01 -4.65
N LYS A 39 -2.93 2.30 -5.41
CA LYS A 39 -1.56 1.91 -5.11
C LYS A 39 -1.09 2.52 -3.79
N GLU A 40 -1.26 3.82 -3.59
CA GLU A 40 -0.82 4.56 -2.39
C GLU A 40 -1.64 4.23 -1.15
N GLY A 41 -2.91 3.83 -1.32
CA GLY A 41 -3.80 3.44 -0.24
C GLY A 41 -3.57 2.03 0.33
N ARG A 42 -2.54 1.31 -0.12
CA ARG A 42 -2.11 0.03 0.45
C ARG A 42 -1.77 0.16 1.95
N SER A 43 -1.86 -0.89 2.76
CA SER A 43 -2.35 -2.24 2.48
C SER A 43 -3.88 -2.32 2.48
N TRP A 44 -4.48 -3.05 1.54
CA TRP A 44 -5.95 -3.24 1.51
C TRP A 44 -6.36 -4.53 2.20
N ASN A 45 -7.31 -4.45 3.12
CA ASN A 45 -7.91 -5.60 3.79
C ASN A 45 -9.38 -5.73 3.39
N PHE A 46 -9.79 -6.93 2.98
CA PHE A 46 -11.17 -7.26 2.59
C PHE A 46 -11.57 -8.63 3.12
N ASP A 47 -12.70 -8.70 3.83
CA ASP A 47 -13.27 -9.95 4.37
C ASP A 47 -12.27 -10.81 5.20
N ARG A 48 -11.51 -10.14 6.08
CA ARG A 48 -10.43 -10.74 6.88
C ARG A 48 -9.26 -11.31 6.07
N SER A 49 -9.22 -11.05 4.76
CA SER A 49 -8.10 -11.37 3.88
C SER A 49 -7.38 -10.10 3.45
N MET A 50 -6.06 -10.20 3.27
CA MET A 50 -5.26 -9.12 2.75
C MET A 50 -5.16 -9.22 1.23
N LEU A 51 -5.21 -8.07 0.57
CA LEU A 51 -4.92 -7.96 -0.85
C LEU A 51 -3.48 -7.49 -1.02
N VAL A 52 -2.66 -8.37 -1.58
CA VAL A 52 -1.29 -8.03 -1.98
C VAL A 52 -1.33 -7.44 -3.38
N LEU A 53 -1.00 -6.15 -3.51
CA LEU A 53 -1.09 -5.41 -4.77
C LEU A 53 0.30 -5.25 -5.41
N LYS A 54 0.46 -5.88 -6.57
CA LYS A 54 1.68 -5.83 -7.36
C LYS A 54 1.43 -5.10 -8.67
N GLU A 55 2.42 -4.30 -9.08
CA GLU A 55 2.41 -3.69 -10.40
C GLU A 55 2.69 -4.80 -11.42
N PHE A 56 1.98 -4.76 -12.54
CA PHE A 56 2.08 -5.77 -13.58
C PHE A 56 2.08 -5.10 -14.95
N ASP A 57 3.09 -5.41 -15.76
CA ASP A 57 3.17 -5.00 -17.17
C ASP A 57 3.09 -6.25 -18.05
N GLU A 58 1.95 -6.43 -18.72
CA GLU A 58 1.68 -7.59 -19.59
C GLU A 58 2.67 -7.76 -20.76
N LYS A 59 3.46 -6.72 -21.08
CA LYS A 59 4.47 -6.80 -22.15
C LYS A 59 5.83 -7.28 -21.65
N LEU A 60 6.09 -7.18 -20.35
CA LEU A 60 7.40 -7.39 -19.75
C LEU A 60 7.41 -8.49 -18.68
N MET A 61 6.26 -8.88 -18.16
CA MET A 61 6.13 -9.79 -17.01
C MET A 61 5.14 -10.90 -17.33
N GLU A 62 5.47 -12.12 -16.91
CA GLU A 62 4.52 -13.21 -16.82
C GLU A 62 3.89 -13.23 -15.41
N PRO A 63 2.65 -13.72 -15.24
CA PRO A 63 2.03 -13.83 -13.92
C PRO A 63 2.91 -14.57 -12.91
N GLU A 64 3.61 -15.62 -13.34
CA GLU A 64 4.52 -16.43 -12.51
C GLU A 64 5.70 -15.65 -11.93
N ASP A 65 6.07 -14.53 -12.53
CA ASP A 65 7.19 -13.69 -12.07
C ASP A 65 6.81 -12.81 -10.86
N ILE A 66 5.51 -12.74 -10.53
CA ILE A 66 5.00 -11.86 -9.48
C ILE A 66 5.12 -12.52 -8.10
N ASP A 67 5.96 -11.95 -7.24
CA ASP A 67 6.09 -12.35 -5.84
C ASP A 67 5.02 -11.67 -4.95
N PHE A 68 4.15 -12.49 -4.36
CA PHE A 68 3.08 -12.08 -3.44
C PHE A 68 3.42 -12.30 -1.95
N ASP A 69 4.65 -12.69 -1.59
CA ASP A 69 5.03 -13.01 -0.20
C ASP A 69 5.14 -11.79 0.72
N ARG A 70 5.16 -10.58 0.15
CA ARG A 70 5.37 -9.32 0.88
C ARG A 70 4.43 -8.21 0.42
N GLU A 71 3.98 -7.40 1.38
CA GLU A 71 3.18 -6.20 1.17
C GLU A 71 3.66 -5.09 2.13
N ASP A 72 3.44 -3.84 1.73
CA ASP A 72 3.85 -2.68 2.52
C ASP A 72 2.72 -2.25 3.48
N PHE A 73 3.09 -1.88 4.70
CA PHE A 73 2.13 -1.47 5.73
C PHE A 73 2.39 -0.07 6.23
N TRP A 74 1.31 0.64 6.51
CA TRP A 74 1.33 1.80 7.39
C TRP A 74 1.25 1.33 8.83
N ILE A 75 2.23 1.73 9.63
CA ILE A 75 2.26 1.48 11.06
C ILE A 75 2.05 2.81 11.78
N HIS A 76 1.00 2.87 12.59
CA HIS A 76 0.73 4.01 13.44
C HIS A 76 1.23 3.73 14.85
N ILE A 77 2.15 4.56 15.34
CA ILE A 77 2.66 4.48 16.70
C ILE A 77 1.78 5.37 17.59
N PHE A 78 1.05 4.74 18.51
CA PHE A 78 0.17 5.43 19.45
C PHE A 78 0.92 5.88 20.70
N ASP A 79 0.43 6.94 21.32
CA ASP A 79 0.91 7.48 22.61
C ASP A 79 2.41 7.81 22.65
N LEU A 80 3.01 8.13 21.50
CA LEU A 80 4.39 8.63 21.44
C LEU A 80 4.43 10.06 22.00
N PRO A 81 5.19 10.34 23.07
CA PRO A 81 5.29 11.69 23.61
C PRO A 81 5.84 12.68 22.56
N MET A 82 5.33 13.92 22.51
CA MET A 82 5.80 14.93 21.53
C MET A 82 7.32 15.12 21.56
N LYS A 83 7.95 15.10 22.74
CA LYS A 83 9.42 15.18 22.90
C LYS A 83 10.20 14.01 22.29
N MET A 84 9.51 12.93 21.93
CA MET A 84 10.06 11.74 21.28
C MET A 84 9.64 11.65 19.80
N MET A 85 8.90 12.62 19.27
CA MET A 85 8.64 12.73 17.84
C MET A 85 9.87 13.34 17.15
N THR A 86 11.02 12.68 17.29
CA THR A 86 12.30 13.12 16.72
C THR A 86 12.82 12.10 15.72
N LYS A 87 13.71 12.54 14.83
CA LYS A 87 14.41 11.69 13.87
C LYS A 87 15.15 10.52 14.52
N GLU A 88 15.75 10.72 15.70
CA GLU A 88 16.43 9.65 16.46
C GLU A 88 15.44 8.57 16.89
N THR A 89 14.29 8.97 17.41
CA THR A 89 13.25 8.02 17.83
C THR A 89 12.67 7.27 16.63
N ALA A 90 12.42 7.97 15.52
CA ALA A 90 12.02 7.33 14.26
C ALA A 90 13.07 6.31 13.78
N ASN A 91 14.37 6.62 13.90
CA ASN A 91 15.45 5.71 13.57
C ASN A 91 15.48 4.45 14.45
N VAL A 92 15.21 4.61 15.75
CA VAL A 92 15.10 3.47 16.67
C VAL A 92 13.91 2.60 16.29
N ILE A 93 12.72 3.20 16.13
CA ILE A 93 11.49 2.49 15.77
C ILE A 93 11.66 1.74 14.45
N ARG A 94 12.16 2.41 13.41
CA ARG A 94 12.31 1.80 12.08
C ARG A 94 13.30 0.63 12.09
N SER A 95 14.39 0.74 12.86
CA SER A 95 15.36 -0.35 13.00
C SER A 95 14.79 -1.60 13.67
N ALA A 96 13.77 -1.44 14.53
CA ALA A 96 13.10 -2.55 15.20
C ALA A 96 12.04 -3.24 14.33
N ILE A 97 11.38 -2.49 13.43
CA ILE A 97 10.27 -2.98 12.59
C ILE A 97 10.77 -3.71 11.34
N GLY A 98 11.97 -3.38 10.86
CA GLY A 98 12.59 -4.03 9.70
C GLY A 98 12.86 -3.04 8.57
N SER A 99 12.28 -3.28 7.40
CA SER A 99 12.47 -2.42 6.23
C SER A 99 11.56 -1.20 6.30
N PHE A 100 12.16 -0.02 6.29
CA PHE A 100 11.46 1.27 6.25
C PHE A 100 11.35 1.78 4.81
N ILE A 101 10.19 2.34 4.47
CA ILE A 101 9.92 2.92 3.15
C ILE A 101 9.79 4.44 3.26
N LYS A 102 8.86 4.91 4.08
CA LYS A 102 8.62 6.35 4.31
C LYS A 102 7.87 6.60 5.60
N VAL A 103 7.91 7.87 6.04
CA VAL A 103 7.06 8.43 7.09
C VAL A 103 6.09 9.44 6.46
N ASP A 104 4.92 9.62 7.07
CA ASP A 104 3.99 10.66 6.64
C ASP A 104 4.60 12.05 6.94
N GLY A 105 4.46 13.01 6.02
CA GLY A 105 5.12 14.32 6.11
C GLY A 105 6.56 14.40 5.56
N GLY A 106 7.21 13.25 5.34
CA GLY A 106 8.59 13.20 4.84
C GLY A 106 9.65 13.32 5.95
N ASP A 107 10.92 13.17 5.58
CA ASP A 107 12.02 13.13 6.56
C ASP A 107 12.25 14.47 7.27
N ASP A 108 11.81 15.58 6.67
CA ASP A 108 11.95 16.94 7.17
C ASP A 108 10.94 17.24 8.29
N ASP A 109 9.79 16.56 8.31
CA ASP A 109 8.76 16.71 9.35
C ASP A 109 9.13 16.00 10.68
N LEU A 110 10.30 15.34 10.73
CA LEU A 110 10.86 14.72 11.94
C LEU A 110 11.80 15.66 12.72
N GLU A 111 12.01 16.89 12.26
CA GLU A 111 12.75 17.94 12.95
C GLU A 111 11.76 18.80 13.74
N ILE A 112 11.48 18.41 15.00
CA ILE A 112 10.97 19.38 15.96
C ILE A 112 12.16 20.24 16.39
N ASP A 113 12.31 21.38 15.74
CA ASP A 113 13.09 22.51 16.24
C ASP A 113 12.47 22.96 17.57
N LEU A 114 13.07 22.55 18.70
CA LEU A 114 12.84 23.16 20.02
C LEU A 114 13.95 24.16 20.35
#